data_AF-A0A3D3CWY3-F1
#
_entry.id   AF-A0A3D3CWY3-F1
#
_cell.length_a   1.000
_cell.length_b   1.000
_cell.length_c   1.000
_cell.angle_alpha   90.00
_cell.angle_beta   90.00
_cell.angle_gamma   90.00
#
_symmetry.space_group_name_H-M   'P 1'
#
loop_
_entity.id
_entity.type
_entity.pdbx_description
1 polymer ?
#
loop_
_entity_poly.entity_id
_entity_poly.type
_entity_poly.pdbx_seq_one_letter_code
_entity_poly.pdbx_strand_id
1 'polypeptide(L)'
;VAGQMPSPFKIGVVQVNDGRTSWMKIPVDTKNGTYLPRMEWAASSQELVVQRVNRNQNESELMLCNARTGSSKPIYKEKDAAWIDVLSEWDEDYKMGGWDWFKNGSEFLWASEKDGWRHLYRVSRDGKNEVLVTPGNYDVIQISLIDEKNNLVYFMASPDNATQAYLYRCPLYGKGMAERVTPANEPGTHVYELSPNGKFAEHHFSNYYTPNDGEWITLPDHQPLKGSQPAKPVNPADSAASNISFFKIRTAGGVSMDGWMQKPVPFDSTKKYPVLFYVYTEPGSATVKDEYGVTRCPVYPGDLARDGYIYISLDNRGTPAPKGAAWRKSIYRKIGQINILDQAQAAAEICRWPFVDTSRIAVWGWSGGGSATLNLMFQHPEIYKTGLAIAALGNLQTYDNIYQERYMGNPLETRTDYIKGSAITYAANLQGNLLYVHGSGDDNVHFNNAEMLINELVKYNKTFQLMEYPNRTHNISEGPGTTEHLHNLFKNYLNAHCPGGGK
;
A
#
# COMPACT_ATOMS: atom_id res chain seq x y z
N VAL A 1 15.58 -13.00 -6.78
CA VAL A 1 14.84 -13.87 -5.85
C VAL A 1 15.45 -13.76 -4.46
N ALA A 2 14.65 -13.80 -3.40
CA ALA A 2 15.09 -13.81 -2.01
C ALA A 2 16.20 -14.85 -1.77
N GLY A 3 17.24 -14.46 -1.03
CA GLY A 3 18.44 -15.26 -0.81
C GLY A 3 19.52 -15.10 -1.90
N GLN A 4 19.17 -14.65 -3.10
CA GLN A 4 20.16 -14.35 -4.15
C GLN A 4 20.76 -12.96 -3.98
N MET A 5 21.99 -12.79 -4.48
CA MET A 5 22.67 -11.50 -4.48
C MET A 5 21.89 -10.47 -5.31
N PRO A 6 21.74 -9.22 -4.82
CA PRO A 6 21.24 -8.11 -5.64
C PRO A 6 22.08 -7.89 -6.89
N SER A 7 21.46 -7.29 -7.91
CA SER A 7 22.15 -6.92 -9.15
C SER A 7 23.34 -6.00 -8.87
N PRO A 8 24.50 -6.20 -9.54
CA PRO A 8 25.62 -5.28 -9.44
C PRO A 8 25.25 -3.94 -10.08
N PHE A 9 25.81 -2.84 -9.57
CA PHE A 9 25.51 -1.49 -10.04
C PHE A 9 26.79 -0.66 -10.27
N LYS A 10 26.66 0.39 -11.08
CA LYS A 10 27.59 1.51 -11.17
C LYS A 10 26.81 2.80 -11.44
N ILE A 11 27.21 3.89 -10.80
CA ILE A 11 26.68 5.23 -11.10
C ILE A 11 27.76 6.01 -11.85
N GLY A 12 27.43 6.50 -13.04
CA GLY A 12 28.29 7.33 -13.87
C GLY A 12 27.65 8.69 -14.11
N VAL A 13 28.43 9.77 -13.95
CA VAL A 13 28.03 11.12 -14.39
C VAL A 13 28.74 11.42 -15.69
N VAL A 14 27.99 11.70 -16.75
CA VAL A 14 28.51 12.03 -18.07
C VAL A 14 28.49 13.54 -18.25
N GLN A 15 29.64 14.13 -18.58
CA GLN A 15 29.69 15.53 -18.99
C GLN A 15 29.21 15.65 -20.44
N VAL A 16 28.17 16.46 -20.65
CA VAL A 16 27.53 16.59 -21.98
C VAL A 16 28.48 17.16 -23.04
N ASN A 17 29.37 18.08 -22.65
CA ASN A 17 30.24 18.78 -23.59
C ASN A 17 31.33 17.90 -24.21
N ASP A 18 31.84 16.91 -23.46
CA ASP A 18 33.00 16.10 -23.87
C ASP A 18 32.78 14.58 -23.76
N GLY A 19 31.62 14.14 -23.30
CA GLY A 19 31.28 12.72 -23.13
C GLY A 19 32.06 12.01 -22.02
N ARG A 20 32.87 12.73 -21.22
CA ARG A 20 33.66 12.13 -20.15
C ARG A 20 32.75 11.63 -19.04
N THR A 21 32.93 10.36 -18.68
CA THR A 21 32.20 9.71 -17.58
C THR A 21 33.05 9.64 -16.31
N SER A 22 32.52 10.20 -15.22
CA SER A 22 33.07 10.03 -13.87
C SER A 22 32.26 8.96 -13.13
N TRP A 23 32.93 7.90 -12.68
CA TRP A 23 32.30 6.80 -11.95
C TRP A 23 32.30 7.05 -10.44
N MET A 24 31.12 7.01 -9.82
CA MET A 24 30.98 7.24 -8.37
C MET A 24 31.53 6.04 -7.59
N LYS A 25 32.45 6.32 -6.66
CA LYS A 25 33.14 5.35 -5.81
C LYS A 25 32.33 5.12 -4.55
N ILE A 26 31.22 4.40 -4.67
CA ILE A 26 30.32 4.09 -3.55
C ILE A 26 30.75 2.76 -2.92
N PRO A 27 30.92 2.67 -1.59
CA PRO A 27 31.20 1.41 -0.92
C PRO A 27 30.10 0.37 -1.14
N VAL A 28 30.48 -0.88 -1.39
CA VAL A 28 29.55 -2.01 -1.60
C VAL A 28 29.91 -3.13 -0.64
N ASP A 29 28.90 -3.70 0.03
CA ASP A 29 29.06 -4.96 0.74
C ASP A 29 29.09 -6.11 -0.28
N THR A 30 30.29 -6.64 -0.56
CA THR A 30 30.48 -7.72 -1.53
C THR A 30 30.01 -9.08 -1.02
N LYS A 31 29.75 -9.22 0.29
CA LYS A 31 29.29 -10.47 0.90
C LYS A 31 27.78 -10.58 0.86
N ASN A 32 27.08 -9.53 1.28
CA ASN A 32 25.61 -9.55 1.39
C ASN A 32 24.91 -8.78 0.25
N GLY A 33 25.62 -7.89 -0.43
CA GLY A 33 25.03 -6.98 -1.40
C GLY A 33 24.61 -5.66 -0.77
N THR A 34 24.30 -4.69 -1.63
CA THR A 34 23.91 -3.33 -1.25
C THR A 34 22.87 -2.85 -2.25
N TYR A 35 21.83 -2.16 -1.80
CA TYR A 35 20.89 -1.49 -2.69
C TYR A 35 21.15 0.01 -2.72
N LEU A 36 21.00 0.61 -3.91
CA LEU A 36 21.00 2.06 -4.12
C LEU A 36 19.64 2.48 -4.68
N PRO A 37 18.60 2.54 -3.85
CA PRO A 37 17.25 2.66 -4.37
C PRO A 37 16.91 4.07 -4.87
N ARG A 38 17.70 5.10 -4.49
CA ARG A 38 17.45 6.50 -4.87
C ARG A 38 18.74 7.27 -5.12
N MET A 39 18.67 8.21 -6.07
CA MET A 39 19.71 9.20 -6.34
C MET A 39 19.11 10.47 -6.95
N GLU A 40 19.73 11.62 -6.69
CA GLU A 40 19.40 12.91 -7.32
C GLU A 40 20.62 13.86 -7.28
N TRP A 41 20.49 15.04 -7.88
CA TRP A 41 21.46 16.13 -7.71
C TRP A 41 21.33 16.79 -6.34
N ALA A 42 22.43 17.01 -5.64
CA ALA A 42 22.45 17.59 -4.30
C ALA A 42 22.47 19.12 -4.34
N ALA A 43 21.37 19.73 -4.82
CA ALA A 43 21.17 21.18 -5.02
C ALA A 43 22.17 21.88 -5.96
N SER A 44 23.00 21.12 -6.68
CA SER A 44 23.99 21.66 -7.62
C SER A 44 24.36 20.60 -8.66
N SER A 45 24.99 21.02 -9.76
CA SER A 45 25.53 20.11 -10.79
C SER A 45 26.88 19.49 -10.43
N GLN A 46 27.36 19.67 -9.19
CA GLN A 46 28.70 19.23 -8.76
C GLN A 46 28.67 17.99 -7.89
N GLU A 47 27.54 17.70 -7.26
CA GLU A 47 27.40 16.58 -6.33
C GLU A 47 26.06 15.87 -6.54
N LEU A 48 26.08 14.54 -6.46
CA LEU A 48 24.89 13.71 -6.32
C LEU A 48 24.67 13.39 -4.84
N VAL A 49 23.41 13.24 -4.43
CA VAL A 49 23.05 12.53 -3.21
C VAL A 49 22.53 11.15 -3.60
N VAL A 50 22.96 10.11 -2.89
CA VAL A 50 22.61 8.72 -3.15
C VAL A 50 22.22 8.05 -1.84
N GLN A 51 21.09 7.33 -1.83
CA GLN A 51 20.72 6.48 -0.69
C GLN A 51 21.41 5.14 -0.83
N ARG A 52 22.17 4.74 0.18
CA ARG A 52 22.70 3.39 0.31
C ARG A 52 21.94 2.67 1.41
N VAL A 53 21.42 1.48 1.14
CA VAL A 53 20.82 0.63 2.17
C VAL A 53 21.49 -0.73 2.22
N ASN A 54 21.62 -1.29 3.42
CA ASN A 54 22.10 -2.66 3.58
C ASN A 54 21.08 -3.67 3.01
N ARG A 55 21.48 -4.94 2.88
CA ARG A 55 20.60 -6.00 2.35
C ARG A 55 19.28 -6.12 3.11
N ASN A 56 19.33 -6.03 4.44
CA ASN A 56 18.13 -6.11 5.30
C ASN A 56 17.26 -4.85 5.22
N GLN A 57 17.73 -3.78 4.55
CA GLN A 57 17.03 -2.51 4.37
C GLN A 57 16.62 -1.84 5.69
N ASN A 58 17.40 -2.06 6.74
CA ASN A 58 17.16 -1.52 8.08
C ASN A 58 18.27 -0.57 8.55
N GLU A 59 19.30 -0.38 7.73
CA GLU A 59 20.27 0.71 7.85
C GLU A 59 20.32 1.49 6.53
N SER A 60 20.08 2.79 6.60
CA SER A 60 20.16 3.71 5.47
C SER A 60 21.25 4.74 5.68
N GLU A 61 22.06 4.99 4.65
CA GLU A 61 23.09 6.02 4.63
C GLU A 61 22.88 6.93 3.42
N LEU A 62 22.84 8.24 3.65
CA LEU A 62 22.83 9.24 2.59
C LEU A 62 24.28 9.61 2.25
N MET A 63 24.64 9.49 0.99
CA MET A 63 25.99 9.68 0.48
C MET A 63 26.03 10.89 -0.44
N LEU A 64 26.94 11.84 -0.20
CA LEU A 64 27.29 12.85 -1.21
C LEU A 64 28.41 12.34 -2.08
N CYS A 65 28.23 12.40 -3.40
CA CYS A 65 29.19 11.93 -4.39
C CYS A 65 29.61 13.09 -5.30
N ASN A 66 30.90 13.37 -5.40
CA ASN A 66 31.42 14.41 -6.29
C ASN A 66 31.34 13.96 -7.75
N ALA A 67 30.59 14.71 -8.56
CA ALA A 67 30.31 14.41 -9.95
C ALA A 67 31.54 14.40 -10.86
N ARG A 68 32.63 15.09 -10.48
CA ARG A 68 33.87 15.16 -11.27
C ARG A 68 34.87 14.09 -10.87
N THR A 69 35.12 13.89 -9.58
CA THR A 69 36.18 12.99 -9.07
C THR A 69 35.66 11.58 -8.76
N GLY A 70 34.35 11.43 -8.61
CA GLY A 70 33.70 10.21 -8.15
C GLY A 70 33.86 9.93 -6.66
N SER A 71 34.52 10.79 -5.87
CA SER A 71 34.65 10.57 -4.42
C SER A 71 33.29 10.62 -3.73
N SER A 72 32.99 9.66 -2.86
CA SER A 72 31.77 9.65 -2.05
C SER A 72 32.07 9.77 -0.56
N LYS A 73 31.14 10.35 0.20
CA LYS A 73 31.18 10.42 1.67
C LYS A 73 29.77 10.26 2.26
N PRO A 74 29.59 9.50 3.36
CA PRO A 74 28.32 9.49 4.08
C PRO A 74 28.13 10.86 4.77
N ILE A 75 26.90 11.36 4.74
CA ILE A 75 26.50 12.59 5.45
C ILE A 75 25.45 12.33 6.51
N TYR A 76 24.61 11.31 6.37
CA TYR A 76 23.53 11.01 7.30
C TYR A 76 23.30 9.50 7.39
N LYS A 77 22.83 9.02 8.53
CA LYS A 77 22.56 7.60 8.77
C LYS A 77 21.31 7.42 9.63
N GLU A 78 20.45 6.50 9.22
CA GLU A 78 19.30 6.03 9.99
C GLU A 78 19.35 4.52 10.18
N LYS A 79 18.80 4.06 11.31
CA LYS A 79 18.58 2.64 11.60
C LYS A 79 17.16 2.42 12.12
N ASP A 80 16.59 1.29 11.76
CA ASP A 80 15.29 0.83 12.27
C ASP A 80 15.36 -0.65 12.67
N ALA A 81 14.51 -1.08 13.61
CA ALA A 81 14.47 -2.47 14.07
C ALA A 81 13.82 -3.42 13.04
N ALA A 82 12.93 -2.90 12.20
CA ALA A 82 12.28 -3.59 11.09
C ALA A 82 12.94 -3.19 9.76
N TRP A 83 12.48 -2.11 9.14
CA TRP A 83 13.00 -1.60 7.87
C TRP A 83 12.92 -0.06 7.80
N ILE A 84 13.66 0.51 6.86
CA ILE A 84 13.61 1.93 6.50
C ILE A 84 12.75 2.09 5.24
N ASP A 85 11.72 2.92 5.32
CA ASP A 85 10.98 3.32 4.13
C ASP A 85 11.85 4.24 3.26
N VAL A 86 12.04 3.82 2.02
CA VAL A 86 12.94 4.49 1.06
C VAL A 86 12.22 5.58 0.28
N LEU A 87 11.04 5.24 -0.20
CA LEU A 87 10.00 6.11 -0.74
C LEU A 87 8.70 5.48 -0.27
N SER A 88 7.75 6.27 0.17
CA SER A 88 6.45 5.72 0.59
C SER A 88 5.77 5.15 -0.66
N GLU A 89 5.27 3.91 -0.59
CA GLU A 89 4.62 3.24 -1.74
C GLU A 89 3.37 3.98 -2.25
N TRP A 90 2.89 4.98 -1.50
CA TRP A 90 1.77 5.87 -1.82
C TRP A 90 2.15 7.19 -2.48
N ASP A 91 3.45 7.48 -2.59
CA ASP A 91 3.94 8.70 -3.21
C ASP A 91 4.04 8.43 -4.72
N GLU A 92 2.88 8.39 -5.39
CA GLU A 92 2.76 8.02 -6.81
C GLU A 92 3.42 9.04 -7.74
N ASP A 93 3.60 10.27 -7.27
CA ASP A 93 4.25 11.36 -7.98
C ASP A 93 5.56 11.74 -7.32
N TYR A 94 6.69 11.55 -8.01
CA TYR A 94 8.05 11.97 -7.61
C TYR A 94 8.21 13.52 -7.53
N LYS A 95 7.13 14.28 -7.28
CA LYS A 95 7.12 15.75 -7.25
C LYS A 95 7.85 16.29 -6.02
N MET A 96 7.65 15.68 -4.85
CA MET A 96 8.27 16.00 -3.57
C MET A 96 8.44 14.67 -2.80
N GLY A 97 9.45 14.55 -1.94
CA GLY A 97 9.79 13.26 -1.30
C GLY A 97 11.17 12.74 -1.69
N GLY A 98 11.97 13.54 -2.39
CA GLY A 98 13.43 13.44 -2.55
C GLY A 98 14.18 13.81 -1.28
N TRP A 99 15.41 14.30 -1.45
CA TRP A 99 16.06 15.10 -0.42
C TRP A 99 15.82 16.57 -0.75
N ASP A 100 14.57 17.01 -0.70
CA ASP A 100 14.15 18.33 -1.16
C ASP A 100 14.97 19.44 -0.48
N TRP A 101 15.97 19.95 -1.22
CA TRP A 101 16.99 20.85 -0.71
C TRP A 101 16.50 22.30 -0.69
N PHE A 102 16.76 23.00 0.40
CA PHE A 102 16.41 24.42 0.58
C PHE A 102 17.57 25.18 1.24
N LYS A 103 17.41 26.49 1.45
CA LYS A 103 18.50 27.40 1.84
C LYS A 103 19.72 27.27 0.92
N ASN A 104 19.49 27.26 -0.39
CA ASN A 104 20.54 27.07 -1.40
C ASN A 104 21.36 25.78 -1.19
N GLY A 105 20.73 24.70 -0.72
CA GLY A 105 21.37 23.38 -0.58
C GLY A 105 22.07 23.13 0.76
N SER A 106 21.91 24.00 1.75
CA SER A 106 22.51 23.78 3.08
C SER A 106 21.70 22.84 3.96
N GLU A 107 20.43 22.59 3.65
CA GLU A 107 19.50 21.75 4.42
C GLU A 107 18.53 21.01 3.47
N PHE A 108 17.96 19.89 3.91
CA PHE A 108 16.95 19.11 3.20
C PHE A 108 15.89 18.53 4.16
N LEU A 109 14.73 18.15 3.63
CA LEU A 109 13.72 17.39 4.38
C LEU A 109 13.95 15.88 4.26
N TRP A 110 13.72 15.18 5.36
CA TRP A 110 13.86 13.74 5.49
C TRP A 110 12.64 13.17 6.21
N ALA A 111 11.91 12.26 5.56
CA ALA A 111 10.81 11.54 6.18
C ALA A 111 11.36 10.33 6.95
N SER A 112 11.07 10.25 8.25
CA SER A 112 11.54 9.16 9.11
C SER A 112 10.44 8.74 10.07
N GLU A 113 10.48 7.47 10.46
CA GLU A 113 9.53 6.84 11.39
C GLU A 113 10.11 6.64 12.81
N LYS A 114 11.31 7.17 13.07
CA LYS A 114 12.10 6.87 14.27
C LYS A 114 11.46 7.30 15.60
N ASP A 115 10.50 8.22 15.58
CA ASP A 115 9.75 8.64 16.77
C ASP A 115 8.39 7.91 16.91
N GLY A 116 8.13 6.92 16.06
CA GLY A 116 6.93 6.09 16.06
C GLY A 116 5.87 6.53 15.04
N TRP A 117 6.06 7.67 14.39
CA TRP A 117 5.19 8.20 13.33
C TRP A 117 6.03 8.63 12.14
N ARG A 118 5.48 8.56 10.92
CA ARG A 118 6.18 9.09 9.75
C ARG A 118 6.14 10.62 9.80
N HIS A 119 7.23 11.22 10.24
CA HIS A 119 7.35 12.68 10.37
C HIS A 119 8.49 13.24 9.50
N LEU A 120 8.41 14.54 9.23
CA LEU A 120 9.43 15.29 8.51
C LEU A 120 10.47 15.84 9.47
N TYR A 121 11.72 15.61 9.13
CA TYR A 121 12.90 16.12 9.81
C TYR A 121 13.67 17.01 8.86
N ARG A 122 14.07 18.18 9.35
CA ARG A 122 15.00 19.07 8.66
C ARG A 122 16.42 18.69 9.04
N VAL A 123 17.22 18.34 8.04
CA VAL A 123 18.57 17.82 8.23
C VAL A 123 19.58 18.75 7.54
N SER A 124 20.67 19.11 8.22
CA SER A 124 21.75 19.89 7.59
C SER A 124 22.47 19.09 6.51
N ARG A 125 23.10 19.76 5.54
CA ARG A 125 23.84 19.11 4.45
C ARG A 125 24.91 18.12 4.93
N ASP A 126 25.51 18.37 6.08
CA ASP A 126 26.49 17.47 6.70
C ASP A 126 25.87 16.46 7.69
N GLY A 127 24.54 16.44 7.79
CA GLY A 127 23.73 15.57 8.64
C GLY A 127 23.89 15.76 10.15
N LYS A 128 24.67 16.76 10.60
CA LYS A 128 24.97 16.96 12.02
C LYS A 128 23.85 17.62 12.80
N ASN A 129 23.03 18.43 12.14
CA ASN A 129 21.88 19.07 12.76
C ASN A 129 20.61 18.48 12.19
N GLU A 130 19.72 18.08 13.08
CA GLU A 130 18.44 17.51 12.75
C GLU A 130 17.36 18.12 13.65
N VAL A 131 16.24 18.52 13.05
CA VAL A 131 15.13 19.15 13.76
C VAL A 131 13.80 18.56 13.26
N LEU A 132 12.98 18.06 14.17
CA LEU A 132 11.61 17.62 13.88
C LEU A 132 10.74 18.80 13.44
N VAL A 133 10.07 18.67 12.29
CA VAL A 133 9.24 19.71 11.67
C VAL A 133 7.74 19.47 11.90
N THR A 134 7.32 18.20 11.87
CA THR A 134 5.90 17.80 12.00
C THR A 134 5.67 17.00 13.27
N PRO A 135 5.73 17.60 14.47
CA PRO A 135 5.43 16.86 15.70
C PRO A 135 3.94 16.53 15.80
N GLY A 136 3.61 15.41 16.44
CA GLY A 136 2.23 15.02 16.73
C GLY A 136 2.02 13.50 16.78
N ASN A 137 0.74 13.10 16.75
CA ASN A 137 0.33 11.70 16.68
C ASN A 137 -0.35 11.43 15.33
N TYR A 138 0.37 11.62 14.24
CA TYR A 138 -0.13 11.40 12.88
C TYR A 138 1.02 11.03 11.95
N ASP A 139 0.72 10.30 10.89
CA ASP A 139 1.66 10.13 9.80
C ASP A 139 1.51 11.25 8.78
N VAL A 140 2.64 11.80 8.35
CA VAL A 140 2.73 12.53 7.09
C VAL A 140 2.60 11.49 5.98
N ILE A 141 1.50 11.54 5.23
CA ILE A 141 1.20 10.63 4.12
C ILE A 141 2.05 11.02 2.90
N GLN A 142 2.07 12.29 2.55
CA GLN A 142 2.77 12.85 1.39
C GLN A 142 3.19 14.30 1.65
N ILE A 143 4.33 14.73 1.11
CA ILE A 143 4.71 16.16 1.11
C ILE A 143 4.08 16.81 -0.13
N SER A 144 3.33 17.90 0.05
CA SER A 144 2.65 18.59 -1.06
C SER A 144 3.43 19.82 -1.55
N LEU A 145 4.08 20.57 -0.64
CA LEU A 145 4.90 21.73 -1.00
C LEU A 145 5.83 22.14 0.15
N ILE A 146 7.06 22.54 -0.18
CA ILE A 146 7.95 23.27 0.73
C ILE A 146 7.98 24.74 0.31
N ASP A 147 7.38 25.61 1.10
CA ASP A 147 7.33 27.06 0.87
C ASP A 147 8.33 27.76 1.81
N GLU A 148 9.60 27.76 1.40
CA GLU A 148 10.69 28.38 2.18
C GLU A 148 10.45 29.88 2.40
N LYS A 149 9.90 30.57 1.41
CA LYS A 149 9.69 32.02 1.45
C LYS A 149 8.72 32.42 2.55
N ASN A 150 7.65 31.64 2.73
CA ASN A 150 6.63 31.91 3.75
C ASN A 150 6.81 31.07 5.03
N ASN A 151 7.92 30.33 5.14
CA ASN A 151 8.22 29.45 6.28
C ASN A 151 7.14 28.37 6.51
N LEU A 152 6.71 27.66 5.46
CA LEU A 152 5.67 26.64 5.56
C LEU A 152 6.08 25.34 4.86
N VAL A 153 5.60 24.22 5.39
CA VAL A 153 5.51 22.95 4.66
C VAL A 153 4.05 22.54 4.62
N TYR A 154 3.58 22.15 3.44
CA TYR A 154 2.26 21.58 3.19
C TYR A 154 2.39 20.09 2.97
N PHE A 155 1.49 19.31 3.55
CA PHE A 155 1.54 17.86 3.51
C PHE A 155 0.18 17.23 3.74
N MET A 156 -0.01 16.01 3.23
CA MET A 156 -1.20 15.20 3.47
C MET A 156 -1.05 14.44 4.79
N ALA A 157 -2.09 14.40 5.61
CA ALA A 157 -2.14 13.62 6.84
C ALA A 157 -3.58 13.21 7.18
N SER A 158 -3.72 12.25 8.10
CA SER A 158 -5.03 11.85 8.63
C SER A 158 -5.00 11.43 10.10
N PRO A 159 -4.94 12.40 11.03
CA PRO A 159 -4.80 12.12 12.47
C PRO A 159 -5.99 11.34 13.07
N ASP A 160 -7.22 11.63 12.61
CA ASP A 160 -8.44 11.14 13.28
C ASP A 160 -9.05 9.90 12.62
N ASN A 161 -8.83 9.72 11.31
CA ASN A 161 -9.42 8.63 10.54
C ASN A 161 -8.49 8.14 9.42
N ALA A 162 -7.82 7.01 9.66
CA ALA A 162 -6.83 6.46 8.73
C ALA A 162 -7.37 6.07 7.33
N THR A 163 -8.70 6.06 7.13
CA THR A 163 -9.32 5.82 5.82
C THR A 163 -9.43 7.09 4.96
N GLN A 164 -9.09 8.25 5.51
CA GLN A 164 -9.25 9.57 4.89
C GLN A 164 -7.90 10.26 4.71
N ALA A 165 -7.84 11.36 3.96
CA ALA A 165 -6.62 12.14 3.78
C ALA A 165 -6.93 13.62 3.56
N TYR A 166 -6.24 14.50 4.28
CA TYR A 166 -6.47 15.95 4.26
C TYR A 166 -5.17 16.72 4.14
N LEU A 167 -5.22 17.92 3.56
CA LEU A 167 -4.10 18.84 3.48
C LEU A 167 -3.91 19.56 4.81
N TYR A 168 -2.69 19.50 5.33
CA TYR A 168 -2.20 20.22 6.49
C TYR A 168 -1.03 21.13 6.11
N ARG A 169 -0.72 22.07 7.00
CA ARG A 169 0.51 22.83 6.95
C ARG A 169 1.09 23.04 8.35
N CYS A 170 2.40 23.25 8.45
CA CYS A 170 3.04 23.75 9.67
C CYS A 170 4.26 24.62 9.33
N PRO A 171 4.81 25.36 10.31
CA PRO A 171 6.05 26.10 10.10
C PRO A 171 7.23 25.19 9.75
N LEU A 172 7.98 25.52 8.69
CA LEU A 172 9.22 24.81 8.32
C LEU A 172 10.35 25.05 9.33
N TYR A 173 10.38 26.26 9.90
CA TYR A 173 11.30 26.74 10.92
C TYR A 173 10.53 27.20 12.16
N GLY A 174 11.12 26.96 13.34
CA GLY A 174 10.54 27.33 14.62
C GLY A 174 9.66 26.23 15.21
N LYS A 175 8.80 26.60 16.14
CA LYS A 175 7.83 25.70 16.77
C LYS A 175 6.43 26.03 16.26
N GLY A 176 5.66 25.00 15.92
CA GLY A 176 4.26 25.11 15.53
C GLY A 176 3.64 23.73 15.37
N MET A 177 2.33 23.65 15.49
CA MET A 177 1.58 22.41 15.26
C MET A 177 1.00 22.40 13.84
N ALA A 178 0.64 21.22 13.34
CA ALA A 178 -0.05 21.09 12.07
C ALA A 178 -1.45 21.72 12.13
N GLU A 179 -1.76 22.54 11.14
CA GLU A 179 -3.07 23.14 10.92
C GLU A 179 -3.70 22.53 9.67
N ARG A 180 -4.94 22.05 9.78
CA ARG A 180 -5.68 21.54 8.64
C ARG A 180 -6.07 22.71 7.73
N VAL A 181 -5.78 22.58 6.43
CA VAL A 181 -6.17 23.51 5.38
C VAL A 181 -7.51 23.09 4.75
N THR A 182 -7.68 21.79 4.54
CA THR A 182 -8.91 21.23 3.96
C THR A 182 -10.15 21.54 4.83
N PRO A 183 -11.29 21.96 4.26
CA PRO A 183 -12.50 22.26 5.02
C PRO A 183 -13.01 21.08 5.85
N ALA A 184 -13.54 21.33 7.05
CA ALA A 184 -14.00 20.29 7.98
C ALA A 184 -15.32 19.61 7.56
N ASN A 185 -16.10 20.26 6.70
CA ASN A 185 -17.39 19.78 6.20
C ASN A 185 -17.29 18.83 5.00
N GLU A 186 -16.07 18.47 4.60
CA GLU A 186 -15.79 17.55 3.50
C GLU A 186 -15.05 16.33 4.05
N PRO A 187 -15.75 15.36 4.69
CA PRO A 187 -15.11 14.13 5.14
C PRO A 187 -14.85 13.21 3.95
N GLY A 188 -13.63 12.71 3.80
CA GLY A 188 -13.27 11.83 2.70
C GLY A 188 -11.78 11.85 2.36
N THR A 189 -11.48 11.58 1.11
CA THR A 189 -10.12 11.58 0.58
C THR A 189 -9.94 12.77 -0.36
N HIS A 190 -8.92 13.58 -0.08
CA HIS A 190 -8.58 14.75 -0.86
C HIS A 190 -7.22 14.56 -1.54
N VAL A 191 -7.08 15.14 -2.73
CA VAL A 191 -5.83 15.23 -3.46
C VAL A 191 -5.61 16.69 -3.85
N TYR A 192 -4.38 17.17 -3.71
CA TYR A 192 -4.02 18.55 -4.02
C TYR A 192 -2.76 18.61 -4.87
N GLU A 193 -2.81 19.36 -5.96
CA GLU A 193 -1.63 19.80 -6.70
C GLU A 193 -1.39 21.28 -6.46
N LEU A 194 -0.34 21.60 -5.68
CA LEU A 194 -0.04 22.97 -5.27
C LEU A 194 0.80 23.70 -6.32
N SER A 195 0.45 24.96 -6.58
CA SER A 195 1.31 25.86 -7.35
C SER A 195 2.66 26.07 -6.65
N PRO A 196 3.78 26.27 -7.39
CA PRO A 196 5.12 26.39 -6.81
C PRO A 196 5.31 27.53 -5.78
N ASN A 197 4.40 28.51 -5.76
CA ASN A 197 4.43 29.63 -4.83
C ASN A 197 3.40 29.53 -3.70
N GLY A 198 2.70 28.39 -3.59
CA GLY A 198 1.74 28.11 -2.51
C GLY A 198 0.50 29.00 -2.51
N LYS A 199 0.15 29.64 -3.64
CA LYS A 199 -1.00 30.57 -3.71
C LYS A 199 -2.28 29.95 -4.23
N PHE A 200 -2.15 28.90 -5.04
CA PHE A 200 -3.25 28.19 -5.68
C PHE A 200 -3.02 26.68 -5.62
N ALA A 201 -4.10 25.91 -5.73
CA ALA A 201 -4.03 24.47 -5.94
C ALA A 201 -5.17 23.98 -6.84
N GLU A 202 -4.91 22.91 -7.58
CA GLU A 202 -5.95 22.03 -8.08
C GLU A 202 -6.32 21.08 -6.94
N HIS A 203 -7.61 21.02 -6.60
CA HIS A 203 -8.15 20.23 -5.51
C HIS A 203 -9.14 19.22 -6.08
N HIS A 204 -8.95 17.93 -5.76
CA HIS A 204 -9.92 16.88 -6.02
C HIS A 204 -10.40 16.28 -4.70
N PHE A 205 -11.71 16.04 -4.62
CA PHE A 205 -12.33 15.44 -3.46
C PHE A 205 -13.29 14.33 -3.86
N SER A 206 -13.25 13.24 -3.11
CA SER A 206 -14.32 12.24 -3.13
C SER A 206 -14.48 11.57 -1.76
N ASN A 207 -15.62 10.94 -1.58
CA ASN A 207 -15.85 9.99 -0.50
C ASN A 207 -16.80 8.88 -0.99
N TYR A 208 -17.11 7.90 -0.15
CA TYR A 208 -17.88 6.74 -0.59
C TYR A 208 -19.28 7.03 -1.15
N TYR A 209 -19.84 8.23 -0.93
CA TYR A 209 -21.17 8.65 -1.39
C TYR A 209 -21.18 9.90 -2.27
N THR A 210 -20.03 10.56 -2.45
CA THR A 210 -19.88 11.78 -3.26
C THR A 210 -18.91 11.49 -4.41
N PRO A 211 -19.38 11.48 -5.68
CA PRO A 211 -18.51 11.30 -6.84
C PRO A 211 -17.32 12.27 -6.85
N ASN A 212 -16.20 11.83 -7.42
CA ASN A 212 -15.01 12.68 -7.54
C ASN A 212 -15.36 14.00 -8.24
N ASP A 213 -14.99 15.10 -7.60
CA ASP A 213 -15.19 16.45 -8.12
C ASP A 213 -13.92 17.28 -7.92
N GLY A 214 -13.68 18.19 -8.85
CA GLY A 214 -12.43 18.94 -8.95
C GLY A 214 -12.67 20.44 -9.04
N GLU A 215 -11.82 21.22 -8.39
CA GLU A 215 -11.88 22.68 -8.41
C GLU A 215 -10.48 23.32 -8.32
N TRP A 216 -10.40 24.59 -8.71
CA TRP A 216 -9.23 25.44 -8.45
C TRP A 216 -9.49 26.33 -7.25
N ILE A 217 -8.57 26.31 -6.29
CA ILE A 217 -8.68 27.06 -5.04
C ILE A 217 -7.50 28.01 -4.82
N THR A 218 -7.70 29.02 -3.97
CA THR A 218 -6.64 29.81 -3.35
C THR A 218 -6.16 29.17 -2.06
N LEU A 219 -4.90 29.44 -1.73
CA LEU A 219 -4.27 29.04 -0.49
C LEU A 219 -3.78 30.29 0.27
N PRO A 220 -3.80 30.25 1.62
CA PRO A 220 -4.13 29.09 2.47
C PRO A 220 -5.61 28.99 2.88
N ASP A 221 -6.47 29.87 2.38
CA ASP A 221 -7.87 30.03 2.82
C ASP A 221 -8.85 29.03 2.20
N HIS A 222 -8.39 28.22 1.25
CA HIS A 222 -9.18 27.19 0.56
C HIS A 222 -10.47 27.75 -0.03
N GLN A 223 -10.36 28.88 -0.75
CA GLN A 223 -11.50 29.49 -1.43
C GLN A 223 -11.48 29.17 -2.92
N PRO A 224 -12.63 28.84 -3.54
CA PRO A 224 -12.71 28.69 -4.99
C PRO A 224 -12.18 29.92 -5.71
N LEU A 225 -11.37 29.70 -6.75
CA LEU A 225 -10.82 30.78 -7.56
C LEU A 225 -11.95 31.61 -8.18
N LYS A 226 -11.81 32.94 -8.16
CA LYS A 226 -12.85 33.82 -8.71
C LYS A 226 -13.11 33.50 -10.19
N GLY A 227 -14.33 33.06 -10.50
CA GLY A 227 -14.74 32.69 -11.86
C GLY A 227 -14.51 31.21 -12.21
N SER A 228 -14.01 30.39 -11.28
CA SER A 228 -14.04 28.93 -11.41
C SER A 228 -15.39 28.36 -10.96
N GLN A 229 -15.66 27.13 -11.36
CA GLN A 229 -16.76 26.34 -10.80
C GLN A 229 -16.27 25.70 -9.49
N PRO A 230 -16.91 25.97 -8.35
CA PRO A 230 -16.56 25.30 -7.09
C PRO A 230 -16.99 23.83 -7.12
N ALA A 231 -16.35 23.02 -6.29
CA ALA A 231 -16.78 21.64 -6.07
C ALA A 231 -18.21 21.60 -5.52
N LYS A 232 -18.95 20.53 -5.86
CA LYS A 232 -20.29 20.30 -5.36
C LYS A 232 -20.26 20.14 -3.85
N PRO A 233 -21.14 20.83 -3.10
CA PRO A 233 -21.23 20.63 -1.66
C PRO A 233 -21.54 19.18 -1.30
N VAL A 234 -20.86 18.65 -0.30
CA VAL A 234 -21.18 17.35 0.29
C VAL A 234 -22.58 17.41 0.90
N ASN A 235 -23.44 16.46 0.53
CA ASN A 235 -24.77 16.31 1.10
C ASN A 235 -24.79 15.12 2.09
N PRO A 236 -24.84 15.36 3.41
CA PRO A 236 -24.87 14.29 4.40
C PRO A 236 -26.07 13.34 4.28
N ALA A 237 -27.15 13.74 3.61
CA ALA A 237 -28.29 12.87 3.37
C ALA A 237 -27.94 11.70 2.43
N ASP A 238 -26.97 11.88 1.53
CA ASP A 238 -26.55 10.84 0.57
C ASP A 238 -25.78 9.72 1.28
N SER A 239 -25.04 10.04 2.35
CA SER A 239 -24.44 9.07 3.27
C SER A 239 -25.52 8.20 3.93
N ALA A 240 -26.60 8.79 4.43
CA ALA A 240 -27.70 8.06 5.06
C ALA A 240 -28.49 7.18 4.07
N ALA A 241 -28.55 7.57 2.80
CA ALA A 241 -29.19 6.80 1.74
C ALA A 241 -28.28 5.70 1.16
N SER A 242 -26.97 5.75 1.44
CA SER A 242 -26.00 4.82 0.90
C SER A 242 -26.18 3.41 1.48
N ASN A 243 -26.01 2.40 0.62
CA ASN A 243 -25.87 1.01 1.05
C ASN A 243 -24.45 0.67 1.51
N ILE A 244 -23.53 1.63 1.45
CA ILE A 244 -22.13 1.51 1.88
C ILE A 244 -21.99 2.13 3.27
N SER A 245 -21.19 1.50 4.13
CA SER A 245 -20.86 2.03 5.45
C SER A 245 -19.44 1.71 5.85
N PHE A 246 -18.72 2.69 6.39
CA PHE A 246 -17.44 2.48 7.08
C PHE A 246 -17.68 2.15 8.55
N PHE A 247 -16.84 1.28 9.10
CA PHE A 247 -16.94 0.82 10.48
C PHE A 247 -15.56 0.46 11.04
N LYS A 248 -15.49 0.34 12.37
CA LYS A 248 -14.37 -0.31 13.05
C LYS A 248 -14.84 -1.63 13.64
N ILE A 249 -14.02 -2.66 13.50
CA ILE A 249 -14.24 -3.95 14.15
C ILE A 249 -13.10 -4.23 15.13
N ARG A 250 -13.46 -4.71 16.32
CA ARG A 250 -12.49 -5.11 17.33
C ARG A 250 -12.39 -6.63 17.34
N THR A 251 -11.22 -7.16 17.03
CA THR A 251 -10.97 -8.60 17.05
C THR A 251 -10.93 -9.14 18.48
N ALA A 252 -11.13 -10.44 18.66
CA ALA A 252 -10.95 -11.11 19.94
C ALA A 252 -9.53 -10.91 20.52
N GLY A 253 -8.52 -10.75 19.65
CA GLY A 253 -7.14 -10.40 20.04
C GLY A 253 -6.93 -8.93 20.45
N GLY A 254 -7.99 -8.11 20.44
CA GLY A 254 -7.95 -6.71 20.87
C GLY A 254 -7.52 -5.71 19.80
N VAL A 255 -7.35 -6.14 18.54
CA VAL A 255 -6.96 -5.27 17.42
C VAL A 255 -8.18 -4.53 16.90
N SER A 256 -8.07 -3.21 16.69
CA SER A 256 -9.13 -2.41 16.04
C SER A 256 -8.77 -2.18 14.57
N MET A 257 -9.56 -2.78 13.69
CA MET A 257 -9.42 -2.73 12.23
C MET A 257 -10.47 -1.82 11.64
N ASP A 258 -10.05 -1.00 10.68
CA ASP A 258 -10.95 -0.17 9.87
C ASP A 258 -11.51 -1.04 8.73
N GLY A 259 -12.78 -0.82 8.38
CA GLY A 259 -13.46 -1.57 7.33
C GLY A 259 -14.54 -0.78 6.64
N TRP A 260 -14.91 -1.23 5.45
CA TRP A 260 -16.13 -0.80 4.77
C TRP A 260 -16.95 -2.01 4.38
N MET A 261 -18.27 -1.83 4.31
CA MET A 261 -19.23 -2.84 3.89
C MET A 261 -20.22 -2.21 2.92
N GLN A 262 -20.47 -2.89 1.81
CA GLN A 262 -21.59 -2.63 0.91
C GLN A 262 -22.67 -3.69 1.13
N LYS A 263 -23.88 -3.26 1.49
CA LYS A 263 -25.04 -4.13 1.63
C LYS A 263 -25.71 -4.40 0.27
N PRO A 264 -26.37 -5.55 0.11
CA PRO A 264 -27.26 -5.84 -1.01
C PRO A 264 -28.31 -4.76 -1.26
N VAL A 265 -28.79 -4.64 -2.50
CA VAL A 265 -29.91 -3.74 -2.85
C VAL A 265 -30.99 -4.51 -3.61
N PRO A 266 -32.22 -4.64 -3.05
CA PRO A 266 -32.65 -4.20 -1.71
C PRO A 266 -32.09 -5.08 -0.58
N PHE A 267 -31.90 -4.48 0.61
CA PHE A 267 -31.49 -5.18 1.83
C PHE A 267 -32.67 -5.43 2.78
N ASP A 268 -32.75 -6.65 3.32
CA ASP A 268 -33.74 -7.07 4.31
C ASP A 268 -33.01 -7.65 5.53
N SER A 269 -33.07 -6.94 6.66
CA SER A 269 -32.36 -7.34 7.88
C SER A 269 -32.84 -8.67 8.48
N THR A 270 -33.96 -9.22 8.02
CA THR A 270 -34.49 -10.52 8.47
C THR A 270 -33.90 -11.70 7.69
N LYS A 271 -33.20 -11.44 6.58
CA LYS A 271 -32.56 -12.45 5.73
C LYS A 271 -31.07 -12.58 6.03
N LYS A 272 -30.49 -13.71 5.61
CA LYS A 272 -29.05 -13.96 5.66
C LYS A 272 -28.43 -13.96 4.27
N TYR A 273 -27.36 -13.18 4.10
CA TYR A 273 -26.71 -12.94 2.83
C TYR A 273 -25.30 -13.54 2.77
N PRO A 274 -24.85 -13.96 1.58
CA PRO A 274 -23.47 -14.37 1.37
C PRO A 274 -22.55 -13.16 1.52
N VAL A 275 -21.33 -13.41 2.02
CA VAL A 275 -20.31 -12.37 2.19
C VAL A 275 -19.16 -12.63 1.23
N LEU A 276 -18.73 -11.60 0.50
CA LEU A 276 -17.50 -11.60 -0.27
C LEU A 276 -16.50 -10.64 0.38
N PHE A 277 -15.43 -11.20 0.93
CA PHE A 277 -14.30 -10.43 1.45
C PHE A 277 -13.36 -10.04 0.31
N TYR A 278 -13.00 -8.76 0.23
CA TYR A 278 -11.89 -8.26 -0.58
C TYR A 278 -10.69 -7.97 0.29
N VAL A 279 -9.55 -8.57 -0.06
CA VAL A 279 -8.33 -8.50 0.77
C VAL A 279 -7.10 -8.15 -0.05
N TYR A 280 -6.20 -7.35 0.55
CA TYR A 280 -4.79 -7.24 0.15
C TYR A 280 -3.85 -7.63 1.30
N THR A 281 -4.04 -7.03 2.48
CA THR A 281 -3.48 -7.41 3.80
C THR A 281 -1.98 -7.22 4.02
N GLU A 282 -1.20 -7.04 2.96
CA GLU A 282 0.26 -6.88 2.99
C GLU A 282 0.68 -5.40 2.96
N PRO A 283 1.97 -5.08 3.25
CA PRO A 283 2.47 -3.70 3.26
C PRO A 283 2.25 -2.92 1.95
N GLY A 284 2.08 -3.62 0.83
CA GLY A 284 1.88 -3.03 -0.50
C GLY A 284 0.66 -2.13 -0.68
N SER A 285 -0.42 -2.33 0.08
CA SER A 285 -1.66 -1.57 -0.14
C SER A 285 -2.65 -1.66 1.02
N ALA A 286 -3.41 -0.58 1.18
CA ALA A 286 -4.59 -0.51 2.03
C ALA A 286 -5.85 -0.51 1.16
N THR A 287 -6.85 -1.28 1.58
CA THR A 287 -8.09 -1.50 0.82
C THR A 287 -9.29 -0.74 1.40
N VAL A 288 -9.09 -0.07 2.53
CA VAL A 288 -10.13 0.70 3.23
C VAL A 288 -9.83 2.19 3.14
N LYS A 289 -10.18 2.77 1.98
CA LYS A 289 -10.08 4.20 1.70
C LYS A 289 -11.47 4.80 1.50
N ASP A 290 -11.76 5.92 2.14
CA ASP A 290 -13.03 6.64 2.01
C ASP A 290 -13.01 7.48 0.74
N GLU A 291 -13.27 6.82 -0.38
CA GLU A 291 -13.25 7.37 -1.73
C GLU A 291 -14.42 6.84 -2.56
N TYR A 292 -14.81 7.59 -3.58
CA TYR A 292 -15.90 7.17 -4.44
C TYR A 292 -15.52 5.94 -5.25
N GLY A 293 -16.39 4.93 -5.25
CA GLY A 293 -16.12 3.68 -5.97
C GLY A 293 -15.22 2.70 -5.23
N VAL A 294 -14.95 2.90 -3.93
CA VAL A 294 -14.19 1.94 -3.07
C VAL A 294 -14.73 0.50 -3.15
N THR A 295 -16.03 0.33 -3.42
CA THR A 295 -16.69 -0.99 -3.52
C THR A 295 -16.68 -1.56 -4.94
N ARG A 296 -15.97 -0.92 -5.89
CA ARG A 296 -15.81 -1.44 -7.24
C ARG A 296 -14.89 -2.65 -7.20
N CYS A 297 -15.44 -3.82 -7.47
CA CYS A 297 -14.63 -5.00 -7.74
C CYS A 297 -14.11 -4.94 -9.19
N PRO A 298 -12.81 -4.70 -9.43
CA PRO A 298 -12.28 -4.50 -10.78
C PRO A 298 -12.45 -5.73 -11.69
N VAL A 299 -12.62 -6.92 -11.10
CA VAL A 299 -12.73 -8.21 -11.81
C VAL A 299 -14.15 -8.77 -11.86
N TYR A 300 -15.17 -7.99 -11.49
CA TYR A 300 -16.57 -8.43 -11.51
C TYR A 300 -17.38 -7.66 -12.57
N PRO A 301 -17.94 -8.32 -13.61
CA PRO A 301 -18.77 -7.71 -14.63
C PRO A 301 -20.22 -7.60 -14.14
N GLY A 302 -20.45 -6.71 -13.17
CA GLY A 302 -21.76 -6.52 -12.56
C GLY A 302 -21.70 -5.63 -11.32
N ASP A 303 -22.77 -5.69 -10.53
CA ASP A 303 -22.91 -4.97 -9.27
C ASP A 303 -23.15 -6.00 -8.17
N LEU A 304 -22.13 -6.23 -7.33
CA LEU A 304 -22.17 -7.22 -6.25
C LEU A 304 -23.33 -6.99 -5.28
N ALA A 305 -23.72 -5.74 -5.04
CA ALA A 305 -24.85 -5.42 -4.17
C ALA A 305 -26.18 -5.82 -4.82
N ARG A 306 -26.36 -5.58 -6.12
CA ARG A 306 -27.55 -6.02 -6.87
C ARG A 306 -27.61 -7.52 -7.06
N ASP A 307 -26.44 -8.15 -7.20
CA ASP A 307 -26.31 -9.60 -7.27
C ASP A 307 -26.42 -10.26 -5.88
N GLY A 308 -26.66 -9.47 -4.82
CA GLY A 308 -27.13 -9.95 -3.53
C GLY A 308 -26.03 -10.34 -2.55
N TYR A 309 -24.82 -9.78 -2.70
CA TYR A 309 -23.69 -10.00 -1.80
C TYR A 309 -23.54 -8.87 -0.79
N ILE A 310 -23.13 -9.24 0.43
CA ILE A 310 -22.43 -8.30 1.31
C ILE A 310 -20.99 -8.27 0.84
N TYR A 311 -20.56 -7.15 0.26
CA TYR A 311 -19.17 -6.95 -0.15
C TYR A 311 -18.45 -6.18 0.94
N ILE A 312 -17.30 -6.68 1.42
CA ILE A 312 -16.66 -6.16 2.63
C ILE A 312 -15.14 -6.17 2.49
N SER A 313 -14.48 -5.19 3.09
CA SER A 313 -13.02 -5.15 3.20
C SER A 313 -12.59 -4.59 4.55
N LEU A 314 -11.37 -4.95 4.95
CA LEU A 314 -10.80 -4.69 6.26
C LEU A 314 -9.29 -4.48 6.13
N ASP A 315 -8.75 -3.48 6.82
CA ASP A 315 -7.30 -3.28 6.91
C ASP A 315 -6.77 -3.78 8.26
N ASN A 316 -5.96 -4.85 8.21
CA ASN A 316 -5.28 -5.46 9.36
C ASN A 316 -3.98 -4.74 9.73
N ARG A 317 -3.39 -5.11 10.87
CA ARG A 317 -2.04 -4.65 11.21
C ARG A 317 -1.04 -5.04 10.13
N GLY A 318 -0.14 -4.13 9.79
CA GLY A 318 0.83 -4.33 8.71
C GLY A 318 0.44 -3.71 7.38
N THR A 319 -0.83 -3.34 7.20
CA THR A 319 -1.21 -2.52 6.05
C THR A 319 -0.54 -1.16 6.17
N PRO A 320 -0.31 -0.49 5.04
CA PRO A 320 0.42 0.76 5.04
C PRO A 320 -0.37 1.95 5.65
N ALA A 321 -1.64 1.77 6.03
CA ALA A 321 -2.54 2.78 6.63
C ALA A 321 -1.84 3.74 7.63
N PRO A 322 -2.20 5.04 7.66
CA PRO A 322 -1.54 6.06 8.47
C PRO A 322 -1.92 5.98 9.96
N LYS A 323 -1.51 4.88 10.61
CA LYS A 323 -1.78 4.53 12.02
C LYS A 323 -0.49 4.40 12.85
N GLY A 324 0.59 5.02 12.39
CA GLY A 324 1.91 5.00 12.99
C GLY A 324 2.78 3.81 12.58
N ALA A 325 4.08 3.95 12.82
CA ALA A 325 5.09 2.95 12.48
C ALA A 325 4.83 1.62 13.22
N ALA A 326 4.32 1.66 14.45
CA ALA A 326 3.97 0.46 15.19
C ALA A 326 2.88 -0.39 14.50
N TRP A 327 1.92 0.23 13.81
CA TRP A 327 0.91 -0.47 13.02
C TRP A 327 1.56 -1.11 11.79
N ARG A 328 2.25 -0.32 10.96
CA ARG A 328 2.87 -0.77 9.70
C ARG A 328 3.94 -1.84 9.95
N LYS A 329 4.85 -1.62 10.90
CA LYS A 329 6.00 -2.50 11.16
C LYS A 329 5.68 -3.76 11.95
N SER A 330 4.49 -3.87 12.53
CA SER A 330 4.06 -5.07 13.29
C SER A 330 4.12 -6.37 12.48
N ILE A 331 4.03 -6.29 11.15
CA ILE A 331 4.06 -7.41 10.21
C ILE A 331 5.47 -7.87 9.84
N TYR A 332 6.51 -7.15 10.27
CA TYR A 332 7.89 -7.55 10.01
C TYR A 332 8.14 -8.99 10.46
N ARG A 333 8.61 -9.81 9.52
CA ARG A 333 8.86 -11.26 9.62
C ARG A 333 7.62 -12.10 9.92
N LYS A 334 6.43 -11.57 9.62
CA LYS A 334 5.12 -12.16 9.97
C LYS A 334 4.07 -12.03 8.87
N ILE A 335 4.45 -11.73 7.62
CA ILE A 335 3.56 -11.88 6.46
C ILE A 335 3.08 -13.34 6.39
N GLY A 336 1.80 -13.53 6.11
CA GLY A 336 1.13 -14.83 6.10
C GLY A 336 0.80 -15.38 7.50
N GLN A 337 1.10 -14.62 8.57
CA GLN A 337 0.82 -14.99 9.95
C GLN A 337 -0.10 -13.97 10.63
N ILE A 338 0.40 -12.76 10.92
CA ILE A 338 -0.36 -11.77 11.71
C ILE A 338 -1.51 -11.16 10.92
N ASN A 339 -1.28 -10.87 9.63
CA ASN A 339 -2.30 -10.34 8.73
C ASN A 339 -3.45 -11.34 8.53
N ILE A 340 -3.12 -12.63 8.42
CA ILE A 340 -4.09 -13.72 8.25
C ILE A 340 -4.91 -13.93 9.52
N LEU A 341 -4.24 -13.92 10.68
CA LEU A 341 -4.90 -14.02 11.99
C LEU A 341 -5.88 -12.86 12.22
N ASP A 342 -5.45 -11.62 11.96
CA ASP A 342 -6.28 -10.43 12.15
C ASP A 342 -7.54 -10.50 11.27
N GLN A 343 -7.38 -10.83 9.98
CA GLN A 343 -8.51 -11.00 9.05
C GLN A 343 -9.46 -12.13 9.48
N ALA A 344 -8.93 -13.29 9.89
CA ALA A 344 -9.77 -14.41 10.34
C ALA A 344 -10.54 -14.09 11.62
N GLN A 345 -9.92 -13.40 12.59
CA GLN A 345 -10.62 -12.98 13.81
C GLN A 345 -11.69 -11.93 13.51
N ALA A 346 -11.43 -10.98 12.62
CA ALA A 346 -12.43 -10.00 12.20
C ALA A 346 -13.60 -10.68 11.44
N ALA A 347 -13.31 -11.61 10.54
CA ALA A 347 -14.33 -12.39 9.85
C ALA A 347 -15.18 -13.22 10.83
N ALA A 348 -14.58 -13.80 11.88
CA ALA A 348 -15.32 -14.51 12.93
C ALA A 348 -16.30 -13.59 13.67
N GLU A 349 -15.94 -12.33 13.95
CA GLU A 349 -16.85 -11.34 14.53
C GLU A 349 -17.98 -10.94 13.55
N ILE A 350 -17.65 -10.77 12.25
CA ILE A 350 -18.64 -10.49 11.20
C ILE A 350 -19.64 -11.63 11.04
N CYS A 351 -19.19 -12.88 11.14
CA CYS A 351 -20.05 -14.07 11.09
C CYS A 351 -21.10 -14.12 12.21
N ARG A 352 -20.96 -13.30 13.27
CA ARG A 352 -21.97 -13.17 14.33
C ARG A 352 -23.08 -12.17 14.00
N TRP A 353 -22.92 -11.37 12.95
CA TRP A 353 -23.94 -10.41 12.55
C TRP A 353 -25.20 -11.14 12.06
N PRO A 354 -26.41 -10.66 12.42
CA PRO A 354 -27.65 -11.42 12.26
C PRO A 354 -28.00 -11.73 10.80
N PHE A 355 -27.51 -10.90 9.88
CA PHE A 355 -27.79 -10.96 8.44
C PHE A 355 -26.67 -11.66 7.64
N VAL A 356 -25.66 -12.24 8.29
CA VAL A 356 -24.57 -12.96 7.61
C VAL A 356 -24.91 -14.46 7.50
N ASP A 357 -24.78 -15.00 6.28
CA ASP A 357 -24.86 -16.43 6.01
C ASP A 357 -23.48 -17.08 6.13
N THR A 358 -23.20 -17.69 7.27
CA THR A 358 -21.92 -18.35 7.56
C THR A 358 -21.64 -19.59 6.69
N SER A 359 -22.64 -20.08 5.93
CA SER A 359 -22.43 -21.16 4.95
C SER A 359 -21.93 -20.66 3.60
N ARG A 360 -21.99 -19.34 3.34
CA ARG A 360 -21.62 -18.69 2.07
C ARG A 360 -20.66 -17.52 2.30
N ILE A 361 -19.46 -17.85 2.77
CA ILE A 361 -18.37 -16.89 2.97
C ILE A 361 -17.33 -17.10 1.88
N ALA A 362 -17.16 -16.08 1.03
CA ALA A 362 -16.17 -16.04 -0.03
C ALA A 362 -15.08 -15.00 0.28
N VAL A 363 -13.88 -15.20 -0.25
CA VAL A 363 -12.77 -14.25 -0.17
C VAL A 363 -12.03 -14.17 -1.51
N TRP A 364 -11.57 -12.98 -1.86
CA TRP A 364 -10.77 -12.80 -3.07
C TRP A 364 -9.73 -11.69 -2.93
N GLY A 365 -8.68 -11.82 -3.74
CA GLY A 365 -7.65 -10.79 -3.89
C GLY A 365 -6.70 -11.11 -5.04
N TRP A 366 -5.90 -10.11 -5.40
CA TRP A 366 -4.88 -10.17 -6.44
C TRP A 366 -3.49 -9.95 -5.84
N SER A 367 -2.46 -10.62 -6.35
CA SER A 367 -1.08 -10.47 -5.87
C SER A 367 -0.97 -10.82 -4.37
N GLY A 368 -0.48 -9.90 -3.51
CA GLY A 368 -0.52 -10.06 -2.05
C GLY A 368 -1.91 -10.42 -1.49
N GLY A 369 -2.98 -9.88 -2.09
CA GLY A 369 -4.35 -10.29 -1.77
C GLY A 369 -4.70 -11.73 -2.19
N GLY A 370 -4.12 -12.21 -3.29
CA GLY A 370 -4.20 -13.60 -3.70
C GLY A 370 -3.47 -14.52 -2.72
N SER A 371 -2.28 -14.12 -2.28
CA SER A 371 -1.50 -14.82 -1.24
C SER A 371 -2.28 -14.90 0.08
N ALA A 372 -2.94 -13.81 0.46
CA ALA A 372 -3.80 -13.75 1.62
C ALA A 372 -5.03 -14.65 1.47
N THR A 373 -5.66 -14.66 0.28
CA THR A 373 -6.79 -15.54 -0.03
C THR A 373 -6.42 -17.02 0.16
N LEU A 374 -5.28 -17.45 -0.38
CA LEU A 374 -4.77 -18.81 -0.18
C LEU A 374 -4.54 -19.13 1.31
N ASN A 375 -3.84 -18.25 2.01
CA ASN A 375 -3.56 -18.44 3.44
C ASN A 375 -4.84 -18.47 4.29
N LEU A 376 -5.82 -17.62 4.02
CA LEU A 376 -7.10 -17.61 4.73
C LEU A 376 -7.87 -18.92 4.50
N MET A 377 -7.91 -19.41 3.26
CA MET A 377 -8.56 -20.69 2.95
C MET A 377 -7.87 -21.90 3.58
N PHE A 378 -6.55 -21.86 3.73
CA PHE A 378 -5.77 -23.01 4.23
C PHE A 378 -5.56 -22.98 5.74
N GLN A 379 -5.45 -21.80 6.36
CA GLN A 379 -5.26 -21.67 7.81
C GLN A 379 -6.60 -21.57 8.55
N HIS A 380 -7.66 -21.06 7.89
CA HIS A 380 -8.99 -20.88 8.46
C HIS A 380 -10.12 -21.45 7.58
N PRO A 381 -10.03 -22.72 7.13
CA PRO A 381 -11.04 -23.35 6.24
C PRO A 381 -12.45 -23.43 6.87
N GLU A 382 -12.53 -23.38 8.20
CA GLU A 382 -13.79 -23.34 8.95
C GLU A 382 -14.59 -22.06 8.71
N ILE A 383 -13.93 -20.96 8.30
CA ILE A 383 -14.58 -19.68 7.97
C ILE A 383 -14.84 -19.60 6.46
N TYR A 384 -13.79 -19.70 5.65
CA TYR A 384 -13.84 -19.38 4.22
C TYR A 384 -14.25 -20.59 3.37
N LYS A 385 -15.39 -20.49 2.68
CA LYS A 385 -16.00 -21.59 1.90
C LYS A 385 -15.63 -21.56 0.43
N THR A 386 -15.36 -20.36 -0.10
CA THR A 386 -14.97 -20.15 -1.49
C THR A 386 -13.85 -19.12 -1.55
N GLY A 387 -12.82 -19.35 -2.36
CA GLY A 387 -11.76 -18.37 -2.58
C GLY A 387 -11.40 -18.22 -4.05
N LEU A 388 -11.10 -16.97 -4.42
CA LEU A 388 -10.63 -16.60 -5.76
C LEU A 388 -9.27 -15.93 -5.61
N ALA A 389 -8.21 -16.71 -5.76
CA ALA A 389 -6.83 -16.23 -5.65
C ALA A 389 -6.29 -15.91 -7.04
N ILE A 390 -5.92 -14.65 -7.30
CA ILE A 390 -5.40 -14.21 -8.60
C ILE A 390 -3.94 -13.78 -8.46
N ALA A 391 -3.06 -14.29 -9.33
CA ALA A 391 -1.63 -13.98 -9.38
C ALA A 391 -0.93 -14.09 -8.01
N ALA A 392 -1.26 -15.13 -7.25
CA ALA A 392 -0.92 -15.25 -5.84
C ALA A 392 0.52 -15.76 -5.60
N LEU A 393 1.10 -15.33 -4.48
CA LEU A 393 2.37 -15.84 -3.97
C LEU A 393 2.12 -17.00 -2.98
N GLY A 394 2.09 -18.23 -3.48
CA GLY A 394 1.97 -19.46 -2.68
C GLY A 394 3.23 -19.82 -1.88
N ASN A 395 4.41 -19.46 -2.38
CA ASN A 395 5.71 -19.63 -1.70
C ASN A 395 6.55 -18.35 -1.68
N LEU A 396 6.67 -17.73 -0.50
CA LEU A 396 7.39 -16.48 -0.28
C LEU A 396 8.88 -16.56 -0.67
N GLN A 397 9.50 -17.75 -0.68
CA GLN A 397 10.93 -17.88 -1.01
C GLN A 397 11.25 -17.59 -2.49
N THR A 398 10.23 -17.56 -3.35
CA THR A 398 10.43 -17.45 -4.81
C THR A 398 10.34 -16.03 -5.34
N TYR A 399 9.91 -15.08 -4.50
CA TYR A 399 9.74 -13.68 -4.90
C TYR A 399 11.06 -12.91 -4.84
N ASP A 400 11.08 -11.67 -5.32
CA ASP A 400 12.32 -10.89 -5.41
C ASP A 400 12.96 -10.63 -4.02
N ASN A 401 14.25 -10.29 -4.02
CA ASN A 401 14.98 -10.06 -2.77
C ASN A 401 14.71 -8.67 -2.17
N ILE A 402 14.36 -7.67 -2.98
CA ILE A 402 14.20 -6.30 -2.49
C ILE A 402 12.91 -6.13 -1.70
N TYR A 403 11.79 -6.70 -2.14
CA TYR A 403 10.53 -6.69 -1.41
C TYR A 403 10.56 -7.74 -0.30
N GLN A 404 10.84 -9.00 -0.65
CA GLN A 404 10.60 -10.09 0.28
C GLN A 404 11.54 -10.05 1.49
N GLU A 405 12.82 -9.71 1.30
CA GLU A 405 13.77 -9.63 2.42
C GLU A 405 13.54 -8.41 3.31
N ARG A 406 12.99 -7.31 2.77
CA ARG A 406 12.60 -6.12 3.56
C ARG A 406 11.58 -6.48 4.62
N TYR A 407 10.56 -7.24 4.23
CA TYR A 407 9.43 -7.54 5.12
C TYR A 407 9.56 -8.87 5.84
N MET A 408 10.27 -9.86 5.30
CA MET A 408 10.43 -11.19 5.90
C MET A 408 11.83 -11.48 6.45
N GLY A 409 12.76 -10.54 6.32
CA GLY A 409 14.15 -10.72 6.72
C GLY A 409 14.95 -11.57 5.73
N ASN A 410 16.25 -11.71 5.99
CA ASN A 410 17.17 -12.42 5.10
C ASN A 410 17.01 -13.96 5.23
N PRO A 411 16.63 -14.68 4.16
CA PRO A 411 16.42 -16.13 4.22
C PRO A 411 17.72 -16.94 4.36
N LEU A 412 18.89 -16.28 4.23
CA LEU A 412 20.19 -16.89 4.52
C LEU A 412 20.46 -17.01 6.03
N GLU A 413 19.78 -16.21 6.86
CA GLU A 413 19.86 -16.29 8.32
C GLU A 413 18.88 -17.32 8.86
N THR A 414 17.62 -17.27 8.41
CA THR A 414 16.60 -18.27 8.72
C THR A 414 15.49 -18.28 7.69
N ARG A 415 14.93 -19.47 7.42
CA ARG A 415 13.77 -19.66 6.54
C ARG A 415 12.46 -19.88 7.29
N THR A 416 12.47 -19.90 8.61
CA THR A 416 11.29 -20.23 9.43
C THR A 416 10.11 -19.30 9.12
N ASP A 417 10.37 -18.00 8.99
CA ASP A 417 9.31 -17.00 8.75
C ASP A 417 8.72 -17.17 7.35
N TYR A 418 9.57 -17.44 6.35
CA TYR A 418 9.15 -17.73 4.98
C TYR A 418 8.25 -18.97 4.93
N ILE A 419 8.62 -20.05 5.63
CA ILE A 419 7.82 -21.28 5.68
C ILE A 419 6.47 -21.00 6.34
N LYS A 420 6.45 -20.36 7.51
CA LYS A 420 5.20 -20.05 8.23
C LYS A 420 4.31 -19.05 7.50
N GLY A 421 4.86 -18.19 6.65
CA GLY A 421 4.09 -17.23 5.86
C GLY A 421 3.57 -17.77 4.52
N SER A 422 4.13 -18.88 4.04
CA SER A 422 3.80 -19.42 2.72
C SER A 422 2.58 -20.32 2.76
N ALA A 423 1.56 -20.02 1.95
CA ALA A 423 0.33 -20.80 1.88
C ALA A 423 0.58 -22.27 1.52
N ILE A 424 1.62 -22.56 0.72
CA ILE A 424 2.01 -23.94 0.36
C ILE A 424 2.21 -24.85 1.59
N THR A 425 2.67 -24.30 2.72
CA THR A 425 2.86 -25.03 3.99
C THR A 425 1.56 -25.60 4.54
N TYR A 426 0.43 -24.98 4.20
CA TYR A 426 -0.89 -25.29 4.74
C TYR A 426 -1.82 -25.92 3.70
N ALA A 427 -1.34 -26.21 2.49
CA ALA A 427 -2.17 -26.71 1.37
C ALA A 427 -3.03 -27.94 1.72
N ALA A 428 -2.54 -28.82 2.61
CA ALA A 428 -3.27 -29.99 3.11
C ALA A 428 -4.59 -29.66 3.83
N ASN A 429 -4.78 -28.41 4.24
CA ASN A 429 -5.95 -27.98 5.00
C ASN A 429 -7.09 -27.44 4.14
N LEU A 430 -6.92 -27.30 2.81
CA LEU A 430 -8.01 -26.85 1.94
C LEU A 430 -9.26 -27.74 2.12
N GLN A 431 -10.40 -27.11 2.43
CA GLN A 431 -11.72 -27.75 2.53
C GLN A 431 -12.76 -27.15 1.58
N GLY A 432 -12.65 -25.84 1.28
CA GLY A 432 -13.60 -25.11 0.44
C GLY A 432 -13.30 -25.17 -1.05
N ASN A 433 -14.02 -24.37 -1.83
CA ASN A 433 -13.85 -24.25 -3.28
C ASN A 433 -12.78 -23.20 -3.60
N LEU A 434 -11.68 -23.61 -4.24
CA LEU A 434 -10.62 -22.70 -4.67
C LEU A 434 -10.61 -22.56 -6.20
N LEU A 435 -10.70 -21.31 -6.67
CA LEU A 435 -10.27 -20.90 -8.01
C LEU A 435 -8.90 -20.23 -7.89
N TYR A 436 -7.90 -20.83 -8.53
CA TYR A 436 -6.57 -20.25 -8.65
C TYR A 436 -6.37 -19.74 -10.08
N VAL A 437 -6.02 -18.47 -10.23
CA VAL A 437 -5.84 -17.81 -11.52
C VAL A 437 -4.43 -17.25 -11.62
N HIS A 438 -3.73 -17.52 -12.72
CA HIS A 438 -2.36 -17.03 -12.91
C HIS A 438 -2.03 -16.81 -14.38
N GLY A 439 -1.20 -15.80 -14.69
CA GLY A 439 -0.62 -15.63 -16.02
C GLY A 439 0.69 -16.40 -16.15
N SER A 440 0.87 -17.25 -17.17
CA SER A 440 2.16 -17.98 -17.31
C SER A 440 3.32 -17.11 -17.81
N GLY A 441 3.03 -15.88 -18.24
CA GLY A 441 4.03 -14.85 -18.56
C GLY A 441 4.24 -13.83 -17.45
N ASP A 442 3.77 -14.11 -16.22
CA ASP A 442 3.93 -13.21 -15.08
C ASP A 442 5.42 -13.06 -14.73
N ASP A 443 5.94 -11.86 -14.93
CA ASP A 443 7.33 -11.46 -14.71
C ASP A 443 7.56 -10.88 -13.31
N ASN A 444 6.49 -10.69 -12.53
CA ASN A 444 6.52 -10.25 -11.15
C ASN A 444 6.38 -11.46 -10.23
N VAL A 445 5.20 -12.08 -10.21
CA VAL A 445 4.93 -13.33 -9.50
C VAL A 445 5.10 -14.50 -10.47
N HIS A 446 6.35 -14.94 -10.62
CA HIS A 446 6.70 -15.96 -11.60
C HIS A 446 5.83 -17.24 -11.48
N PHE A 447 5.35 -17.75 -12.61
CA PHE A 447 4.39 -18.87 -12.67
C PHE A 447 4.86 -20.15 -11.95
N ASN A 448 6.17 -20.43 -11.91
CA ASN A 448 6.74 -21.49 -11.06
C ASN A 448 6.20 -21.48 -9.62
N ASN A 449 5.87 -20.32 -9.05
CA ASN A 449 5.24 -20.22 -7.73
C ASN A 449 3.88 -20.95 -7.70
N ALA A 450 3.06 -20.75 -8.73
CA ALA A 450 1.79 -21.45 -8.90
C ALA A 450 2.00 -22.96 -9.08
N GLU A 451 2.96 -23.38 -9.90
CA GLU A 451 3.26 -24.80 -10.11
C GLU A 451 3.67 -25.51 -8.82
N MET A 452 4.49 -24.86 -7.97
CA MET A 452 4.86 -25.42 -6.66
C MET A 452 3.63 -25.66 -5.78
N LEU A 453 2.72 -24.69 -5.71
CA LEU A 453 1.49 -24.84 -4.92
C LEU A 453 0.56 -25.90 -5.49
N ILE A 454 0.39 -25.93 -6.82
CA ILE A 454 -0.41 -26.94 -7.53
C ILE A 454 0.09 -28.35 -7.18
N ASN A 455 1.41 -28.57 -7.24
CA ASN A 455 2.00 -29.86 -6.92
C ASN A 455 1.74 -30.27 -5.46
N GLU A 456 1.77 -29.31 -4.53
CA GLU A 456 1.49 -29.58 -3.11
C GLU A 456 -0.01 -29.89 -2.87
N LEU A 457 -0.93 -29.21 -3.56
CA LEU A 457 -2.36 -29.53 -3.52
C LEU A 457 -2.65 -30.94 -4.07
N VAL A 458 -2.01 -31.30 -5.19
CA VAL A 458 -2.10 -32.66 -5.79
C VAL A 458 -1.60 -33.72 -4.81
N LYS A 459 -0.45 -33.49 -4.17
CA LYS A 459 0.12 -34.40 -3.16
C LYS A 459 -0.86 -34.72 -2.03
N TYR A 460 -1.69 -33.75 -1.61
CA TYR A 460 -2.69 -33.94 -0.57
C TYR A 460 -4.09 -34.28 -1.09
N ASN A 461 -4.21 -34.63 -2.37
CA ASN A 461 -5.46 -34.95 -3.04
C ASN A 461 -6.54 -33.86 -2.85
N LYS A 462 -6.12 -32.60 -2.96
CA LYS A 462 -7.03 -31.45 -2.91
C LYS A 462 -7.51 -31.10 -4.31
N THR A 463 -8.82 -31.04 -4.48
CA THR A 463 -9.43 -30.59 -5.72
C THR A 463 -9.57 -29.07 -5.72
N PHE A 464 -9.27 -28.45 -6.85
CA PHE A 464 -9.35 -27.01 -7.08
C PHE A 464 -9.54 -26.76 -8.58
N GLN A 465 -9.90 -25.53 -8.94
CA GLN A 465 -9.95 -25.09 -10.34
C GLN A 465 -8.78 -24.17 -10.62
N LEU A 466 -8.10 -24.39 -11.75
CA LEU A 466 -7.01 -23.55 -12.24
C LEU A 466 -7.46 -22.86 -13.52
N MET A 467 -7.20 -21.56 -13.62
CA MET A 467 -7.18 -20.84 -14.89
C MET A 467 -5.78 -20.27 -15.11
N GLU A 468 -5.04 -20.90 -16.01
CA GLU A 468 -3.83 -20.30 -16.58
C GLU A 468 -4.23 -19.36 -17.72
N TYR A 469 -3.67 -18.15 -17.72
CA TYR A 469 -3.71 -17.23 -18.86
C TYR A 469 -2.36 -17.27 -19.60
N PRO A 470 -2.28 -17.92 -20.77
CA PRO A 470 -1.01 -18.09 -21.47
C PRO A 470 -0.35 -16.76 -21.85
N ASN A 471 0.92 -16.57 -21.51
CA ASN A 471 1.70 -15.35 -21.82
C ASN A 471 1.10 -14.03 -21.30
N ARG A 472 0.24 -14.08 -20.28
CA ARG A 472 -0.24 -12.88 -19.59
C ARG A 472 0.71 -12.53 -18.47
N THR A 473 0.97 -11.24 -18.30
CA THR A 473 1.83 -10.73 -17.22
C THR A 473 1.06 -10.71 -15.90
N HIS A 474 1.65 -10.09 -14.87
CA HIS A 474 1.00 -9.86 -13.58
C HIS A 474 -0.35 -9.14 -13.67
N ASN A 475 -0.60 -8.37 -14.74
CA ASN A 475 -1.85 -7.61 -14.92
C ASN A 475 -2.99 -8.45 -15.53
N ILE A 476 -2.69 -9.60 -16.15
CA ILE A 476 -3.66 -10.47 -16.83
C ILE A 476 -4.64 -9.67 -17.71
N SER A 477 -4.07 -8.86 -18.59
CA SER A 477 -4.83 -7.95 -19.47
C SER A 477 -4.45 -8.06 -20.93
N GLU A 478 -3.30 -8.66 -21.21
CA GLU A 478 -2.71 -8.73 -22.53
C GLU A 478 -3.58 -9.57 -23.46
N GLY A 479 -3.73 -9.14 -24.71
CA GLY A 479 -4.45 -9.88 -25.75
C GLY A 479 -5.98 -9.70 -25.74
N PRO A 480 -6.63 -9.79 -26.92
CA PRO A 480 -8.07 -9.62 -27.03
C PRO A 480 -8.87 -10.60 -26.13
N GLY A 481 -9.92 -10.09 -25.49
CA GLY A 481 -10.87 -10.89 -24.70
C GLY A 481 -10.40 -11.31 -23.30
N THR A 482 -9.14 -11.06 -22.92
CA THR A 482 -8.58 -11.51 -21.63
C THR A 482 -9.34 -10.94 -20.43
N THR A 483 -9.53 -9.62 -20.38
CA THR A 483 -10.25 -8.95 -19.30
C THR A 483 -11.69 -9.44 -19.19
N GLU A 484 -12.41 -9.50 -20.31
CA GLU A 484 -13.79 -9.98 -20.34
C GLU A 484 -13.91 -11.44 -19.88
N HIS A 485 -13.00 -12.31 -20.33
CA HIS A 485 -12.95 -13.71 -19.91
C HIS A 485 -12.69 -13.83 -18.41
N LEU A 486 -11.73 -13.08 -17.86
CA LEU A 486 -11.44 -13.08 -16.43
C LEU A 486 -12.63 -12.63 -15.60
N HIS A 487 -13.30 -11.57 -16.04
CA HIS A 487 -14.48 -11.06 -15.36
C HIS A 487 -15.61 -12.09 -15.36
N ASN A 488 -15.87 -12.71 -16.50
CA ASN A 488 -16.91 -13.74 -16.62
C ASN A 488 -16.55 -15.01 -15.82
N LEU A 489 -15.29 -15.44 -15.83
CA LEU A 489 -14.80 -16.55 -15.02
C LEU A 489 -15.04 -16.29 -13.52
N PHE A 490 -14.63 -15.11 -13.04
CA PHE A 490 -14.81 -14.72 -11.64
C PHE A 490 -16.30 -14.77 -11.25
N LYS A 491 -17.16 -14.14 -12.05
CA LYS A 491 -18.61 -14.11 -11.79
C LYS A 491 -19.23 -15.50 -11.79
N ASN A 492 -18.93 -16.31 -12.81
CA ASN A 492 -19.49 -17.65 -12.94
C ASN A 492 -19.05 -18.56 -11.79
N TYR A 493 -17.77 -18.49 -11.40
CA TYR A 493 -17.24 -19.25 -10.28
C TYR A 493 -17.89 -18.85 -8.96
N LEU A 494 -17.97 -17.54 -8.69
CA LEU A 494 -18.60 -17.01 -7.48
C LEU A 494 -20.07 -17.44 -7.40
N ASN A 495 -20.82 -17.32 -8.49
CA ASN A 495 -22.23 -17.72 -8.54
C ASN A 495 -22.42 -19.23 -8.31
N ALA A 496 -21.52 -20.07 -8.83
CA ALA A 496 -21.62 -21.52 -8.69
C ALA A 496 -21.33 -22.00 -7.25
N HIS A 497 -20.36 -21.37 -6.57
CA HIS A 497 -19.84 -21.86 -5.28
C HIS A 497 -20.26 -21.02 -4.06
N CYS A 498 -20.73 -19.79 -4.29
CA CYS A 498 -21.23 -18.87 -3.28
C CYS A 498 -22.37 -18.04 -3.88
N PRO A 499 -23.54 -18.62 -4.19
CA PRO A 499 -24.60 -17.92 -4.89
C PRO A 499 -25.12 -16.72 -4.11
N GLY A 500 -25.34 -15.61 -4.81
CA GLY A 500 -25.90 -14.37 -4.30
C GLY A 500 -27.31 -14.48 -3.72
N GLY A 501 -27.74 -13.45 -2.98
CA GLY A 501 -29.12 -13.29 -2.52
C GLY A 501 -29.38 -13.73 -1.07
N GLY A 502 -30.33 -13.05 -0.44
CA GLY A 502 -30.75 -13.30 0.94
C GLY A 502 -31.67 -14.51 1.06
N LYS A 503 -31.40 -15.38 2.04
CA LYS A 503 -32.24 -16.52 2.41
C LYS A 503 -33.05 -16.24 3.67
#